data_AF-A0AA38PYI5-F1
#
_entry.id   AF-A0AA38PYI5-F1
#
_cell.length_a   1.000
_cell.length_b   1.000
_cell.length_c   1.000
_cell.angle_alpha   90.00
_cell.angle_beta   90.00
_cell.angle_gamma   90.00
#
_symmetry.space_group_name_H-M   'P 1'
#
loop_
_entity.id
_entity.type
_entity.pdbx_description
1 polymer ?
#
loop_
_entity_poly.entity_id
_entity_poly.type
_entity_poly.pdbx_seq_one_letter_code
_entity_poly.pdbx_strand_id
1 'polypeptide(L)'
;MMILRNGPLPNDPSREAPERVRKTHKDPETTHRLTKLPIDSKLKMNYEKQMRNANRRERAIVGADNVSDVSSYISIPEEEYDKIISDQPYFDRVKCWLSAHTLSWLADKRKQLRTRPRDSDNASPNPTTTQPLKRFRANDELNEVDPTARPFISFDQAFLDLGLHGYNVPLSFFTNRNVDFLNNNSISFRRTKISHIEGKPQILDLADVMRKMKDSRDAGTVRELELEHFEWIEATENFYAYQVSLYAEGTDAHEPIFYRKHFGFFENQVDSVKLYDLWKDIELEMRQKHQNKKTNFDLFDYRTEWGRVKSRYDALDAPTPNTSSTLRLSRFNNTKNQKLSTDLSPAPLSNSFPIDNKDKGSRTPCCIICGGVGHTYLLHNDTTHGPSKWAVQEGSDLFHPRTGARICSYWNIFSTCTKKCTAANHICTLCGGSHSALKWDPSCRVSRPTNL
;
A
#
# COMPACT_ATOMS: atom_id res chain seq x y z
N MET A 1 -36.26 -37.25 27.22
CA MET A 1 -35.05 -38.01 27.59
C MET A 1 -33.89 -37.03 27.76
N MET A 2 -33.54 -36.71 28.99
CA MET A 2 -32.37 -35.89 29.31
C MET A 2 -31.12 -36.76 29.23
N ILE A 3 -30.25 -36.52 28.23
CA ILE A 3 -28.93 -37.14 28.18
C ILE A 3 -28.02 -36.32 29.12
N LEU A 4 -27.96 -36.72 30.39
CA LEU A 4 -26.92 -36.28 31.33
C LEU A 4 -25.59 -36.86 30.89
N ARG A 5 -24.79 -36.06 30.19
CA ARG A 5 -23.41 -36.41 29.80
C ARG A 5 -22.47 -36.18 30.98
N ASN A 6 -22.55 -37.04 32.00
CA ASN A 6 -21.56 -37.11 33.10
C ASN A 6 -20.28 -37.81 32.63
N GLY A 7 -19.60 -37.27 31.61
CA GLY A 7 -18.35 -37.81 31.08
C GLY A 7 -17.17 -36.88 31.37
N PRO A 8 -16.06 -37.35 31.98
CA PRO A 8 -14.88 -36.53 32.17
C PRO A 8 -14.16 -36.29 30.83
N LEU A 9 -13.40 -35.18 30.79
CA LEU A 9 -12.64 -34.70 29.62
C LEU A 9 -11.85 -35.84 28.93
N PRO A 10 -11.77 -35.86 27.59
CA PRO A 10 -11.02 -36.88 26.85
C PRO A 10 -9.53 -36.75 27.21
N ASN A 11 -8.89 -37.87 27.58
CA ASN A 11 -7.44 -38.00 27.88
C ASN A 11 -6.95 -37.43 29.22
N ASP A 12 -7.58 -37.79 30.34
CA ASP A 12 -6.88 -37.82 31.63
C ASP A 12 -5.91 -39.02 31.66
N PRO A 13 -4.58 -38.83 31.74
CA PRO A 13 -3.60 -39.92 31.85
C PRO A 13 -3.72 -40.72 33.15
N SER A 14 -4.69 -40.41 34.02
CA SER A 14 -5.09 -41.26 35.14
C SER A 14 -5.85 -42.54 34.71
N ARG A 15 -6.27 -42.67 33.43
CA ARG A 15 -7.19 -43.71 32.96
C ARG A 15 -6.57 -45.05 32.55
N GLU A 16 -5.26 -45.15 32.37
CA GLU A 16 -4.65 -46.31 31.67
C GLU A 16 -4.41 -47.58 32.52
N ALA A 17 -5.09 -47.78 33.65
CA ALA A 17 -5.03 -49.09 34.32
C ALA A 17 -6.33 -49.42 35.05
N PRO A 18 -7.13 -50.41 34.59
CA PRO A 18 -8.37 -50.83 35.25
C PRO A 18 -8.16 -51.40 36.67
N GLU A 19 -6.93 -51.71 37.09
CA GLU A 19 -6.61 -52.28 38.41
C GLU A 19 -6.04 -51.28 39.44
N ARG A 20 -6.00 -49.97 39.16
CA ARG A 20 -5.47 -49.00 40.14
C ARG A 20 -6.44 -48.77 41.31
N VAL A 21 -6.16 -49.40 42.45
CA VAL A 21 -6.82 -49.09 43.73
C VAL A 21 -6.50 -47.63 44.10
N ARG A 22 -7.53 -46.81 44.27
CA ARG A 22 -7.39 -45.42 44.75
C ARG A 22 -6.70 -45.42 46.12
N LYS A 23 -5.44 -44.97 46.17
CA LYS A 23 -4.69 -44.82 47.42
C LYS A 23 -5.06 -43.57 48.20
N THR A 24 -5.60 -42.55 47.55
CA THR A 24 -5.99 -41.27 48.18
C THR A 24 -7.51 -41.12 48.19
N HIS A 25 -8.04 -40.66 49.34
CA HIS A 25 -9.47 -40.38 49.59
C HIS A 25 -10.40 -41.62 49.61
N LYS A 26 -10.02 -42.68 50.34
CA LYS A 26 -10.92 -43.81 50.63
C LYS A 26 -12.13 -43.41 51.50
N ASP A 27 -11.97 -42.34 52.25
CA ASP A 27 -12.99 -41.80 53.15
C ASP A 27 -14.00 -40.90 52.38
N PRO A 28 -15.30 -41.21 52.41
CA PRO A 28 -16.35 -40.40 51.80
C PRO A 28 -16.40 -38.96 52.33
N GLU A 29 -16.08 -38.74 53.61
CA GLU A 29 -16.10 -37.41 54.22
C GLU A 29 -15.03 -36.51 53.61
N THR A 30 -13.82 -37.05 53.43
CA THR A 30 -12.73 -36.36 52.75
C THR A 30 -13.11 -35.99 51.30
N THR A 31 -13.78 -36.89 50.57
CA THR A 31 -14.26 -36.60 49.20
C THR A 31 -15.27 -35.45 49.21
N HIS A 32 -16.21 -35.44 50.15
CA HIS A 32 -17.19 -34.36 50.32
C HIS A 32 -16.56 -33.02 50.68
N ARG A 33 -15.51 -33.02 51.51
CA ARG A 33 -14.75 -31.80 51.83
C ARG A 33 -14.04 -31.23 50.59
N LEU A 34 -13.49 -32.11 49.74
CA LEU A 34 -12.81 -31.68 48.50
C LEU A 34 -13.78 -31.14 47.45
N THR A 35 -14.99 -31.68 47.33
CA THR A 35 -16.00 -31.15 46.38
C THR A 35 -16.51 -29.77 46.79
N LYS A 36 -16.50 -29.45 48.08
CA LYS A 36 -16.89 -28.13 48.63
C LYS A 36 -15.83 -27.04 48.53
N LEU A 37 -14.60 -27.36 48.09
CA LEU A 37 -13.56 -26.35 47.95
C LEU A 37 -13.91 -25.30 46.87
N PRO A 38 -13.47 -24.04 47.03
CA PRO A 38 -13.53 -23.06 45.96
C PRO A 38 -12.78 -23.55 44.70
N ILE A 39 -13.28 -23.17 43.52
CA ILE A 39 -12.71 -23.55 42.22
C ILE A 39 -11.22 -23.20 42.16
N ASP A 40 -10.84 -22.02 42.62
CA ASP A 40 -9.45 -21.53 42.64
C ASP A 40 -8.54 -22.47 43.45
N SER A 41 -9.02 -22.95 44.60
CA SER A 41 -8.29 -23.91 45.44
C SER A 41 -8.16 -25.27 44.76
N LYS A 42 -9.23 -25.77 44.14
CA LYS A 42 -9.20 -27.05 43.39
C LYS A 42 -8.19 -26.99 42.23
N LEU A 43 -8.21 -25.91 41.46
CA LEU A 43 -7.31 -25.68 40.32
C LEU A 43 -5.86 -25.61 40.77
N LYS A 44 -5.56 -24.81 41.80
CA LYS A 44 -4.20 -24.70 42.36
C LYS A 44 -3.67 -26.04 42.87
N MET A 45 -4.49 -26.79 43.61
CA MET A 45 -4.12 -28.13 44.10
C MET A 45 -3.87 -29.12 42.94
N ASN A 46 -4.65 -29.05 41.88
CA ASN A 46 -4.45 -29.89 40.69
C ASN A 46 -3.16 -29.54 39.96
N TYR A 47 -2.83 -28.24 39.83
CA TYR A 47 -1.57 -27.78 39.25
C TYR A 47 -0.36 -28.28 40.07
N GLU A 48 -0.40 -28.16 41.39
CA GLU A 48 0.67 -28.67 42.26
C GLU A 48 0.81 -30.20 42.19
N LYS A 49 -0.32 -30.93 42.07
CA LYS A 49 -0.29 -32.38 41.82
C LYS A 49 0.33 -32.69 40.46
N GLN A 50 -0.01 -31.94 39.41
CA GLN A 50 0.55 -32.11 38.07
C GLN A 50 2.07 -31.93 38.07
N MET A 51 2.58 -30.85 38.69
CA MET A 51 4.02 -30.60 38.80
C MET A 51 4.74 -31.71 39.57
N ARG A 52 4.17 -32.18 40.69
CA ARG A 52 4.74 -33.30 41.46
C ARG A 52 4.73 -34.60 40.66
N ASN A 53 3.65 -34.88 39.93
CA ASN A 53 3.53 -36.06 39.09
C ASN A 53 4.52 -36.02 37.92
N ALA A 54 4.75 -34.85 37.30
CA ALA A 54 5.74 -34.65 36.25
C ALA A 54 7.16 -34.92 36.77
N ASN A 55 7.55 -34.30 37.89
CA ASN A 55 8.86 -34.52 38.52
C ASN A 55 9.09 -36.00 38.90
N ARG A 56 8.03 -36.71 39.33
CA ARG A 56 8.12 -38.16 39.60
C ARG A 56 8.38 -38.97 38.33
N ARG A 57 7.71 -38.63 37.22
CA ARG A 57 7.92 -39.29 35.92
C ARG A 57 9.34 -39.07 35.41
N GLU A 58 9.86 -37.86 35.53
CA GLU A 58 11.25 -37.55 35.17
C GLU A 58 12.25 -38.39 35.98
N ARG A 59 12.04 -38.51 37.30
CA ARG A 59 12.89 -39.37 38.16
C ARG A 59 12.78 -40.86 37.80
N ALA A 60 11.61 -41.32 37.37
CA ALA A 60 11.42 -42.70 36.91
C ALA A 60 12.30 -43.03 35.70
N ILE A 61 12.42 -42.08 34.76
CA ILE A 61 13.22 -42.23 33.54
C ILE A 61 14.72 -42.34 33.87
N VAL A 62 15.17 -41.70 34.97
CA VAL A 62 16.57 -41.69 35.40
C VAL A 62 16.96 -42.96 36.20
N GLY A 63 16.05 -43.94 36.32
CA GLY A 63 16.37 -45.25 36.90
C GLY A 63 16.38 -45.28 38.44
N ALA A 64 15.71 -44.33 39.10
CA ALA A 64 15.49 -44.41 40.54
C ALA A 64 14.32 -45.38 40.84
N ASP A 65 14.64 -46.54 41.43
CA ASP A 65 13.67 -47.59 41.72
C ASP A 65 12.58 -47.17 42.71
N ASN A 66 11.38 -47.74 42.47
CA ASN A 66 10.11 -47.54 43.18
C ASN A 66 9.48 -46.14 43.07
N VAL A 67 9.14 -45.74 41.84
CA VAL A 67 8.27 -44.57 41.62
C VAL A 67 6.83 -44.89 42.03
N SER A 68 6.49 -44.45 43.23
CA SER A 68 5.15 -44.46 43.85
C SER A 68 4.04 -43.93 42.92
N ASP A 69 2.82 -44.45 43.11
CA ASP A 69 1.63 -44.11 42.35
C ASP A 69 1.42 -42.59 42.16
N VAL A 70 0.99 -42.24 40.94
CA VAL A 70 0.62 -40.89 40.51
C VAL A 70 -0.59 -40.43 41.33
N SER A 71 -0.52 -39.21 41.88
CA SER A 71 -1.65 -38.64 42.63
C SER A 71 -2.79 -38.26 41.69
N SER A 72 -4.01 -38.70 41.99
CA SER A 72 -5.21 -38.35 41.22
C SER A 72 -5.59 -36.88 41.41
N TYR A 73 -6.12 -36.27 40.35
CA TYR A 73 -6.65 -34.91 40.36
C TYR A 73 -7.99 -34.84 41.10
N ILE A 74 -8.30 -33.67 41.64
CA ILE A 74 -9.63 -33.33 42.16
C ILE A 74 -10.53 -33.05 40.96
N SER A 75 -11.67 -33.72 40.87
CA SER A 75 -12.65 -33.49 39.81
C SER A 75 -13.28 -32.11 39.95
N ILE A 76 -13.33 -31.38 38.84
CA ILE A 76 -14.03 -30.09 38.72
C ILE A 76 -15.24 -30.35 37.81
N PRO A 77 -16.47 -30.11 38.28
CA PRO A 77 -17.68 -30.37 37.51
C PRO A 77 -17.82 -29.32 36.38
N GLU A 78 -18.60 -29.65 35.36
CA GLU A 78 -18.66 -28.84 34.13
C GLU A 78 -19.25 -27.44 34.38
N GLU A 79 -20.18 -27.32 35.32
CA GLU A 79 -20.82 -26.06 35.73
C GLU A 79 -19.82 -25.09 36.37
N GLU A 80 -18.76 -25.61 37.02
CA GLU A 80 -17.67 -24.80 37.55
C GLU A 80 -16.78 -24.27 36.42
N TYR A 81 -16.60 -25.03 35.34
CA TYR A 81 -15.90 -24.54 34.14
C TYR A 81 -16.71 -23.50 33.38
N ASP A 82 -18.04 -23.59 33.37
CA ASP A 82 -18.89 -22.58 32.70
C ASP A 82 -18.75 -21.20 33.35
N LYS A 83 -18.51 -21.13 34.66
CA LYS A 83 -18.18 -19.87 35.38
C LYS A 83 -16.86 -19.28 34.89
N ILE A 84 -15.84 -20.11 34.71
CA ILE A 84 -14.53 -19.72 34.16
C ILE A 84 -14.68 -19.24 32.70
N ILE A 85 -15.59 -19.84 31.92
CA ILE A 85 -15.83 -19.45 30.53
C ILE A 85 -16.51 -18.08 30.45
N SER A 86 -17.49 -17.84 31.32
CA SER A 86 -18.38 -16.67 31.26
C SER A 86 -17.74 -15.39 31.81
N ASP A 87 -16.83 -15.50 32.78
CA ASP A 87 -16.14 -14.36 33.42
C ASP A 87 -14.68 -14.28 32.97
N GLN A 88 -14.38 -13.32 32.08
CA GLN A 88 -13.04 -13.13 31.52
C GLN A 88 -12.01 -12.66 32.58
N PRO A 89 -12.29 -11.66 33.44
CA PRO A 89 -11.45 -11.35 34.60
C PRO A 89 -11.13 -12.56 35.50
N TYR A 90 -12.13 -13.41 35.77
CA TYR A 90 -11.94 -14.63 36.55
C TYR A 90 -11.01 -15.62 35.84
N PHE A 91 -11.21 -15.85 34.54
CA PHE A 91 -10.33 -16.68 33.71
C PHE A 91 -8.88 -16.20 33.76
N ASP A 92 -8.66 -14.89 33.60
CA ASP A 92 -7.31 -14.32 33.59
C ASP A 92 -6.56 -14.53 34.92
N ARG A 93 -7.30 -14.59 36.04
CA ARG A 93 -6.74 -14.90 37.35
C ARG A 93 -6.33 -16.37 37.49
N VAL A 94 -7.11 -17.31 36.96
CA VAL A 94 -6.91 -18.75 37.18
C VAL A 94 -6.16 -19.47 36.06
N LYS A 95 -5.95 -18.83 34.91
CA LYS A 95 -5.37 -19.46 33.70
C LYS A 95 -3.99 -20.08 33.90
N CYS A 96 -3.20 -19.57 34.85
CA CYS A 96 -1.86 -20.11 35.15
C CYS A 96 -1.89 -21.47 35.85
N TRP A 97 -3.03 -21.86 36.44
CA TRP A 97 -3.21 -23.18 37.08
C TRP A 97 -3.89 -24.21 36.17
N LEU A 98 -4.33 -23.78 34.98
CA LEU A 98 -4.96 -24.66 34.01
C LEU A 98 -3.90 -25.38 33.18
N SER A 99 -4.13 -26.66 32.93
CA SER A 99 -3.28 -27.42 32.01
C SER A 99 -3.45 -26.90 30.57
N ALA A 100 -2.42 -27.07 29.73
CA ALA A 100 -2.50 -26.71 28.31
C ALA A 100 -3.71 -27.35 27.60
N HIS A 101 -4.06 -28.59 27.98
CA HIS A 101 -5.24 -29.28 27.47
C HIS A 101 -6.54 -28.59 27.91
N THR A 102 -6.68 -28.25 29.20
CA THR A 102 -7.86 -27.55 29.71
C THR A 102 -8.03 -26.18 29.04
N LEU A 103 -6.93 -25.46 28.80
CA LEU A 103 -6.94 -24.20 28.06
C LEU A 103 -7.43 -24.38 26.61
N SER A 104 -6.97 -25.42 25.92
CA SER A 104 -7.43 -25.75 24.57
C SER A 104 -8.92 -26.07 24.55
N TRP A 105 -9.38 -26.92 25.48
CA TRP A 105 -10.79 -27.29 25.59
C TRP A 105 -11.69 -26.08 25.91
N LEU A 106 -11.28 -25.19 26.82
CA LEU A 106 -12.02 -23.96 27.12
C LEU A 106 -12.09 -23.03 25.91
N ALA A 107 -11.03 -22.93 25.10
CA ALA A 107 -11.02 -22.14 23.88
C ALA A 107 -12.01 -22.70 22.84
N ASP A 108 -12.07 -24.02 22.68
CA ASP A 108 -13.02 -24.68 21.78
C ASP A 108 -14.46 -24.52 22.27
N LYS A 109 -14.70 -24.66 23.58
CA LYS A 109 -16.03 -24.46 24.18
C LYS A 109 -16.51 -23.01 24.04
N ARG A 110 -15.63 -22.01 24.23
CA ARG A 110 -15.92 -20.59 23.93
C ARG A 110 -16.29 -20.36 22.47
N LYS A 111 -15.61 -21.05 21.55
CA LYS A 111 -15.93 -20.97 20.12
C LYS A 111 -17.32 -21.56 19.81
N GLN A 112 -17.65 -22.71 20.39
CA GLN A 112 -18.96 -23.35 20.20
C GLN A 112 -20.12 -22.49 20.70
N LEU A 113 -19.94 -21.82 21.84
CA LEU A 113 -20.94 -20.89 22.40
C LEU A 113 -21.17 -19.66 21.49
N ARG A 114 -20.15 -19.20 20.76
CA ARG A 114 -20.26 -18.08 19.79
C ARG A 114 -20.90 -18.49 18.45
N THR A 115 -20.86 -19.77 18.10
CA THR A 115 -21.36 -20.27 16.80
C THR A 115 -22.78 -20.82 16.84
N ARG A 116 -23.47 -20.82 17.99
CA ARG A 116 -24.88 -21.19 18.01
C ARG A 116 -25.71 -20.13 17.24
N PRO A 117 -26.41 -20.51 16.16
CA PRO A 117 -27.35 -19.63 15.49
C PRO A 117 -28.36 -19.14 16.52
N ARG A 118 -28.54 -17.82 16.58
CA ARG A 118 -29.57 -17.20 17.41
C ARG A 118 -30.89 -17.48 16.70
N ASP A 119 -31.72 -18.33 17.29
CA ASP A 119 -33.11 -18.44 16.85
C ASP A 119 -33.71 -17.03 16.88
N SER A 120 -34.31 -16.68 15.75
CA SER A 120 -34.77 -15.36 15.35
C SER A 120 -35.81 -14.77 16.29
N ASP A 121 -35.60 -13.52 16.73
CA ASP A 121 -36.68 -12.58 16.96
C ASP A 121 -36.20 -11.12 16.84
N ASN A 122 -36.77 -10.45 15.84
CA ASN A 122 -37.08 -9.02 15.68
C ASN A 122 -36.07 -7.88 15.98
N ALA A 123 -35.93 -7.04 14.93
CA ALA A 123 -35.78 -5.58 14.92
C ALA A 123 -34.39 -4.90 15.00
N SER A 124 -34.01 -4.35 13.83
CA SER A 124 -33.35 -3.06 13.56
C SER A 124 -31.85 -2.83 13.85
N PRO A 125 -31.23 -1.88 13.10
CA PRO A 125 -29.87 -2.04 12.58
C PRO A 125 -28.83 -1.22 13.33
N ASN A 126 -27.61 -1.77 13.43
CA ASN A 126 -26.37 -1.02 13.42
C ASN A 126 -25.21 -1.97 13.07
N PRO A 127 -24.44 -1.72 12.01
CA PRO A 127 -23.28 -2.54 11.69
C PRO A 127 -22.04 -1.93 12.35
N THR A 128 -21.50 -2.59 13.37
CA THR A 128 -20.11 -2.35 13.80
C THR A 128 -19.33 -3.65 13.70
N THR A 129 -18.65 -3.76 12.57
CA THR A 129 -17.29 -4.28 12.39
C THR A 129 -16.87 -5.42 13.31
N THR A 130 -16.85 -6.65 12.80
CA THR A 130 -15.86 -7.63 13.25
C THR A 130 -15.50 -8.56 12.10
N GLN A 131 -14.22 -8.51 11.73
CA GLN A 131 -13.64 -9.27 10.62
C GLN A 131 -13.77 -10.79 10.81
N PRO A 132 -13.93 -11.57 9.72
CA PRO A 132 -14.00 -13.02 9.79
C PRO A 132 -12.60 -13.61 9.97
N LEU A 133 -12.35 -14.25 11.13
CA LEU A 133 -11.17 -15.08 11.32
C LEU A 133 -11.34 -16.38 10.50
N LYS A 134 -10.77 -16.40 9.29
CA LYS A 134 -10.63 -17.61 8.45
C LYS A 134 -9.89 -18.70 9.24
N ARG A 135 -10.62 -19.66 9.81
CA ARG A 135 -10.09 -21.02 9.99
C ARG A 135 -10.41 -21.77 8.70
N PHE A 136 -9.40 -22.34 8.04
CA PHE A 136 -9.57 -23.30 6.96
C PHE A 136 -10.68 -24.29 7.33
N ARG A 137 -11.81 -24.20 6.60
CA ARG A 137 -12.84 -25.23 6.64
C ARG A 137 -12.34 -26.34 5.72
N ALA A 138 -12.18 -27.55 6.26
CA ALA A 138 -11.88 -28.74 5.44
C ALA A 138 -13.10 -29.24 4.64
N ASN A 139 -14.18 -28.46 4.57
CA ASN A 139 -15.42 -28.74 3.85
C ASN A 139 -15.81 -27.53 2.99
N ASP A 140 -14.85 -26.91 2.30
CA ASP A 140 -15.23 -26.10 1.15
C ASP A 140 -15.52 -27.09 0.03
N GLU A 141 -16.79 -27.22 -0.35
CA GLU A 141 -17.18 -27.91 -1.58
C GLU A 141 -16.25 -27.40 -2.69
N LEU A 142 -15.53 -28.32 -3.33
CA LEU A 142 -14.72 -27.98 -4.48
C LEU A 142 -15.68 -27.49 -5.55
N ASN A 143 -15.78 -26.17 -5.69
CA ASN A 143 -16.59 -25.56 -6.73
C ASN A 143 -16.03 -26.03 -8.07
N GLU A 144 -16.91 -26.53 -8.95
CA GLU A 144 -16.57 -26.81 -10.33
C GLU A 144 -16.14 -25.48 -10.97
N VAL A 145 -14.84 -25.37 -11.26
CA VAL A 145 -14.28 -24.20 -11.94
C VAL A 145 -14.39 -24.46 -13.43
N ASP A 146 -15.23 -23.69 -14.12
CA ASP A 146 -15.26 -23.67 -15.58
C ASP A 146 -13.90 -23.18 -16.10
N PRO A 147 -13.09 -24.02 -16.76
CA PRO A 147 -11.76 -23.64 -17.25
C PRO A 147 -11.83 -22.67 -18.44
N THR A 148 -13.02 -22.45 -19.00
CA THR A 148 -13.27 -21.48 -20.08
C THR A 148 -13.77 -20.13 -19.56
N ALA A 149 -14.17 -20.06 -18.29
CA ALA A 149 -14.54 -18.81 -17.65
C ALA A 149 -13.29 -17.95 -17.42
N ARG A 150 -13.49 -16.63 -17.46
CA ARG A 150 -12.42 -15.66 -17.13
C ARG A 150 -11.93 -15.97 -15.70
N PRO A 151 -10.62 -16.04 -15.44
CA PRO A 151 -10.09 -16.32 -14.11
C PRO A 151 -10.73 -15.38 -13.10
N PHE A 152 -11.37 -15.93 -12.07
CA PHE A 152 -11.90 -15.12 -10.98
C PHE A 152 -10.74 -14.62 -10.14
N ILE A 153 -10.44 -13.34 -10.27
CA ILE A 153 -9.31 -12.73 -9.57
C ILE A 153 -9.79 -12.36 -8.17
N SER A 154 -9.15 -12.98 -7.18
CA SER A 154 -9.36 -12.71 -5.76
C SER A 154 -8.07 -12.18 -5.15
N PHE A 155 -8.20 -11.41 -4.08
CA PHE A 155 -7.07 -10.83 -3.37
C PHE A 155 -6.99 -11.42 -1.96
N ASP A 156 -5.82 -11.90 -1.56
CA ASP A 156 -5.59 -12.31 -0.19
C ASP A 156 -5.84 -11.15 0.81
N GLN A 157 -6.34 -11.48 2.00
CA GLN A 157 -6.67 -10.45 3.00
C GLN A 157 -5.44 -9.62 3.39
N ALA A 158 -4.26 -10.22 3.48
CA ALA A 158 -3.04 -9.48 3.83
C ALA A 158 -2.66 -8.44 2.77
N PHE A 159 -3.11 -8.65 1.52
CA PHE A 159 -2.93 -7.72 0.41
C PHE A 159 -3.98 -6.60 0.42
N LEU A 160 -5.23 -6.91 0.78
CA LEU A 160 -6.27 -5.91 1.00
C LEU A 160 -5.90 -4.97 2.17
N ASP A 161 -5.32 -5.51 3.23
CA ASP A 161 -4.90 -4.74 4.41
C ASP A 161 -3.87 -3.64 4.07
N LEU A 162 -3.05 -3.81 3.02
CA LEU A 162 -2.15 -2.75 2.54
C LEU A 162 -2.94 -1.50 2.12
N GLY A 163 -3.96 -1.68 1.27
CA GLY A 163 -4.78 -0.60 0.75
C GLY A 163 -5.63 0.04 1.84
N LEU A 164 -6.22 -0.76 2.73
CA LEU A 164 -7.01 -0.28 3.88
C LEU A 164 -6.19 0.61 4.82
N HIS A 165 -4.89 0.36 4.93
CA HIS A 165 -3.96 1.17 5.72
C HIS A 165 -3.25 2.27 4.92
N GLY A 166 -3.69 2.56 3.69
CA GLY A 166 -3.21 3.68 2.89
C GLY A 166 -1.85 3.46 2.23
N TYR A 167 -1.38 2.22 2.12
CA TYR A 167 -0.15 1.90 1.39
C TYR A 167 -0.44 1.81 -0.12
N ASN A 168 0.33 2.56 -0.90
CA ASN A 168 0.24 2.51 -2.36
C ASN A 168 0.93 1.24 -2.87
N VAL A 169 0.15 0.37 -3.50
CA VAL A 169 0.66 -0.84 -4.13
C VAL A 169 0.96 -0.55 -5.61
N PRO A 170 2.15 -0.91 -6.13
CA PRO A 170 2.49 -0.69 -7.54
C PRO A 170 1.50 -1.37 -8.49
N LEU A 171 1.16 -0.73 -9.62
CA LEU A 171 0.23 -1.29 -10.61
C LEU A 171 0.73 -2.61 -11.17
N SER A 172 2.04 -2.79 -11.31
CA SER A 172 2.63 -4.04 -11.81
C SER A 172 2.26 -5.25 -10.97
N PHE A 173 1.90 -5.10 -9.69
CA PHE A 173 1.48 -6.21 -8.83
C PHE A 173 0.13 -6.80 -9.25
N PHE A 174 -0.62 -6.08 -10.08
CA PHE A 174 -1.98 -6.42 -10.49
C PHE A 174 -2.03 -7.15 -11.83
N THR A 175 -0.92 -7.51 -12.47
CA THR A 175 -0.98 -8.49 -13.56
C THR A 175 -1.44 -9.85 -13.01
N ASN A 176 -2.20 -10.64 -13.77
CA ASN A 176 -2.72 -11.95 -13.36
C ASN A 176 -1.59 -12.83 -12.82
N ARG A 177 -0.45 -12.86 -13.53
CA ARG A 177 0.74 -13.60 -13.11
C ARG A 177 1.24 -13.16 -11.73
N ASN A 178 1.25 -11.86 -11.46
CA ASN A 178 1.68 -11.33 -10.17
C ASN A 178 0.64 -11.54 -9.08
N VAL A 179 -0.66 -11.41 -9.38
CA VAL A 179 -1.73 -11.70 -8.43
C VAL A 179 -1.72 -13.18 -8.04
N ASP A 180 -1.56 -14.08 -9.00
CA ASP A 180 -1.42 -15.52 -8.76
C ASP A 180 -0.20 -15.81 -7.88
N PHE A 181 0.94 -15.21 -8.19
CA PHE A 181 2.14 -15.35 -7.37
C PHE A 181 1.90 -14.85 -5.94
N LEU A 182 1.27 -13.69 -5.77
CA LEU A 182 0.96 -13.10 -4.47
C LEU A 182 0.01 -13.98 -3.65
N ASN A 183 -1.05 -14.49 -4.27
CA ASN A 183 -2.02 -15.35 -3.61
C ASN A 183 -1.40 -16.69 -3.19
N ASN A 184 -0.61 -17.31 -4.06
CA ASN A 184 0.04 -18.59 -3.78
C ASN A 184 1.18 -18.49 -2.76
N ASN A 185 1.79 -17.31 -2.61
CA ASN A 185 2.93 -17.09 -1.72
C ASN A 185 2.62 -16.19 -0.51
N SER A 186 1.35 -15.89 -0.25
CA SER A 186 0.90 -14.91 0.75
C SER A 186 1.47 -15.14 2.16
N ILE A 187 1.56 -16.42 2.56
CA ILE A 187 2.08 -16.84 3.87
C ILE A 187 3.60 -16.68 3.97
N SER A 188 4.31 -16.73 2.84
CA SER A 188 5.77 -16.67 2.81
C SER A 188 6.30 -15.26 3.08
N PHE A 189 5.51 -14.22 2.75
CA PHE A 189 5.96 -12.84 2.82
C PHE A 189 6.14 -12.38 4.26
N ARG A 190 7.17 -11.56 4.47
CA ARG A 190 7.40 -10.90 5.74
C ARG A 190 6.26 -9.92 6.02
N ARG A 191 5.87 -9.84 7.30
CA ARG A 191 4.89 -8.86 7.79
C ARG A 191 5.54 -7.84 8.71
N THR A 192 5.13 -6.59 8.56
CA THR A 192 5.58 -5.45 9.35
C THR A 192 4.42 -4.89 10.17
N LYS A 193 4.68 -4.52 11.43
CA LYS A 193 3.68 -3.90 12.31
C LYS A 193 3.59 -2.40 12.02
N ILE A 194 2.37 -1.90 11.88
CA ILE A 194 2.13 -0.46 11.81
C ILE A 194 2.06 0.09 13.24
N SER A 195 3.18 0.66 13.72
CA SER A 195 3.34 1.05 15.13
C SER A 195 2.43 2.20 15.58
N HIS A 196 1.98 3.04 14.65
CA HIS A 196 1.21 4.26 14.92
C HIS A 196 -0.31 4.06 14.87
N ILE A 197 -0.81 2.88 14.49
CA ILE A 197 -2.24 2.57 14.45
C ILE A 197 -2.60 1.72 15.69
N GLU A 198 -3.75 2.02 16.30
CA GLU A 198 -4.28 1.26 17.42
C GLU A 198 -4.43 -0.23 17.05
N GLY A 199 -4.07 -1.12 17.97
CA GLY A 199 -4.02 -2.57 17.70
C GLY A 199 -2.78 -3.04 16.94
N LYS A 200 -1.91 -2.13 16.45
CA LYS A 200 -0.64 -2.43 15.76
C LYS A 200 -0.80 -3.49 14.67
N PRO A 201 -1.67 -3.26 13.67
CA PRO A 201 -1.96 -4.22 12.62
C PRO A 201 -0.68 -4.64 11.88
N GLN A 202 -0.65 -5.89 11.43
CA GLN A 202 0.45 -6.45 10.66
C GLN A 202 0.08 -6.47 9.18
N ILE A 203 0.83 -5.73 8.37
CA ILE A 203 0.67 -5.70 6.91
C ILE A 203 1.87 -6.36 6.23
N LEU A 204 1.75 -6.66 4.94
CA LEU A 204 2.88 -7.15 4.15
C LEU A 204 4.01 -6.11 4.08
N ASP A 205 5.25 -6.58 4.17
CA ASP A 205 6.43 -5.78 3.91
C ASP A 205 6.63 -5.67 2.39
N LEU A 206 6.20 -4.56 1.79
CA LEU A 206 6.28 -4.35 0.33
C LEU A 206 7.70 -4.52 -0.21
N ALA A 207 8.74 -4.18 0.55
CA ALA A 207 10.12 -4.37 0.12
C ALA A 207 10.52 -5.86 0.05
N ASP A 208 10.02 -6.68 1.00
CA ASP A 208 10.17 -8.14 0.94
C ASP A 208 9.40 -8.73 -0.25
N VAL A 209 8.15 -8.31 -0.45
CA VAL A 209 7.31 -8.76 -1.56
C VAL A 209 7.98 -8.46 -2.90
N MET A 210 8.39 -7.20 -3.13
CA MET A 210 9.08 -6.80 -4.37
C MET A 210 10.36 -7.61 -4.61
N ARG A 211 11.16 -7.84 -3.56
CA ARG A 211 12.39 -8.64 -3.67
C ARG A 211 12.07 -10.07 -4.10
N LYS A 212 11.14 -10.74 -3.42
CA LYS A 212 10.78 -12.13 -3.73
C LYS A 212 10.16 -12.29 -5.11
N MET A 213 9.34 -11.34 -5.54
CA MET A 213 8.81 -11.32 -6.90
C MET A 213 9.93 -11.17 -7.92
N LYS A 214 10.86 -10.24 -7.71
CA LYS A 214 12.01 -10.04 -8.61
C LYS A 214 12.91 -11.28 -8.71
N ASP A 215 13.07 -12.03 -7.63
CA ASP A 215 13.93 -13.23 -7.58
C ASP A 215 13.21 -14.50 -8.08
N SER A 216 11.88 -14.43 -8.29
CA SER A 216 11.06 -15.55 -8.73
C SER A 216 10.96 -15.62 -10.25
N ARG A 217 10.99 -16.84 -10.80
CA ARG A 217 10.67 -17.08 -12.21
C ARG A 217 9.16 -17.12 -12.47
N ASP A 218 8.35 -17.29 -11.43
CA ASP A 218 6.90 -17.43 -11.57
C ASP A 218 6.19 -16.07 -11.54
N ALA A 219 6.84 -15.04 -10.98
CA ALA A 219 6.34 -13.67 -11.00
C ALA A 219 6.65 -12.97 -12.34
N GLY A 220 5.83 -11.97 -12.68
CA GLY A 220 6.07 -11.03 -13.77
C GLY A 220 6.96 -9.86 -13.34
N THR A 221 7.03 -8.81 -14.18
CA THR A 221 7.81 -7.62 -13.83
C THR A 221 7.24 -6.92 -12.58
N VAL A 222 8.15 -6.39 -11.77
CA VAL A 222 7.83 -5.57 -10.57
C VAL A 222 7.97 -4.07 -10.84
N ARG A 223 8.34 -3.69 -12.07
CA ARG A 223 8.59 -2.30 -12.46
C ARG A 223 7.47 -1.84 -13.37
N GLU A 224 6.71 -0.84 -12.92
CA GLU A 224 5.53 -0.34 -13.64
C GLU A 224 5.85 0.16 -15.06
N LEU A 225 7.01 0.80 -15.26
CA LEU A 225 7.42 1.29 -16.58
C LEU A 225 7.90 0.18 -17.55
N GLU A 226 8.11 -1.04 -17.03
CA GLU A 226 8.48 -2.21 -17.83
C GLU A 226 7.24 -3.03 -18.25
N LEU A 227 6.03 -2.67 -17.77
CA LEU A 227 4.80 -3.31 -18.24
C LEU A 227 4.61 -3.01 -19.73
N GLU A 228 4.30 -4.03 -20.51
CA GLU A 228 3.79 -3.86 -21.87
C GLU A 228 2.32 -3.39 -21.86
N HIS A 229 1.83 -2.84 -22.97
CA HIS A 229 0.47 -2.27 -23.03
C HIS A 229 -0.61 -3.29 -22.63
N PHE A 230 -0.49 -4.55 -23.07
CA PHE A 230 -1.48 -5.57 -22.72
C PHE A 230 -1.43 -5.92 -21.22
N GLU A 231 -0.23 -5.97 -20.62
CA GLU A 231 -0.06 -6.17 -19.18
C GLU A 231 -0.59 -4.99 -18.38
N TRP A 232 -0.48 -3.77 -18.92
CA TRP A 232 -1.08 -2.58 -18.33
C TRP A 232 -2.61 -2.67 -18.32
N ILE A 233 -3.26 -3.03 -19.44
CA ILE A 233 -4.72 -3.22 -19.49
C ILE A 233 -5.17 -4.23 -18.43
N GLU A 234 -4.53 -5.40 -18.42
CA GLU A 234 -4.76 -6.45 -17.43
C GLU A 234 -4.59 -5.93 -16.00
N ALA A 235 -3.49 -5.24 -15.72
CA ALA A 235 -3.20 -4.69 -14.41
C ALA A 235 -4.22 -3.61 -13.99
N THR A 236 -4.71 -2.77 -14.90
CA THR A 236 -5.70 -1.74 -14.57
C THR A 236 -7.07 -2.30 -14.24
N GLU A 237 -7.52 -3.34 -14.94
CA GLU A 237 -8.77 -4.03 -14.62
C GLU A 237 -8.71 -4.65 -13.21
N ASN A 238 -7.59 -5.32 -12.92
CA ASN A 238 -7.37 -5.97 -11.63
C ASN A 238 -7.17 -4.96 -10.50
N PHE A 239 -6.46 -3.86 -10.76
CA PHE A 239 -6.33 -2.75 -9.81
C PHE A 239 -7.68 -2.13 -9.51
N TYR A 240 -8.55 -1.94 -10.50
CA TYR A 240 -9.91 -1.45 -10.28
C TYR A 240 -10.73 -2.43 -9.42
N ALA A 241 -10.68 -3.73 -9.72
CA ALA A 241 -11.35 -4.76 -8.91
C ALA A 241 -10.85 -4.78 -7.46
N TYR A 242 -9.53 -4.61 -7.27
CA TYR A 242 -8.92 -4.45 -5.95
C TYR A 242 -9.48 -3.23 -5.22
N GLN A 243 -9.51 -2.06 -5.87
CA GLN A 243 -10.07 -0.85 -5.27
C GLN A 243 -11.53 -1.05 -4.87
N VAL A 244 -12.36 -1.65 -5.73
CA VAL A 244 -13.76 -1.98 -5.41
C VAL A 244 -13.86 -2.86 -4.16
N SER A 245 -12.92 -3.81 -4.00
CA SER A 245 -12.89 -4.72 -2.86
C SER A 245 -12.49 -4.07 -1.53
N LEU A 246 -11.88 -2.88 -1.55
CA LEU A 246 -11.48 -2.16 -0.33
C LEU A 246 -12.65 -1.42 0.33
N TYR A 247 -13.70 -1.05 -0.43
CA TYR A 247 -14.77 -0.18 0.05
C TYR A 247 -16.11 -0.92 0.10
N ALA A 248 -16.90 -0.66 1.15
CA ALA A 248 -18.23 -1.26 1.30
C ALA A 248 -19.20 -0.76 0.22
N GLU A 249 -19.01 0.48 -0.24
CA GLU A 249 -19.75 1.10 -1.33
C GLU A 249 -19.36 0.54 -2.71
N GLY A 250 -18.34 -0.34 -2.77
CA GLY A 250 -17.93 -1.02 -3.99
C GLY A 250 -17.62 -0.04 -5.13
N THR A 251 -18.34 -0.15 -6.24
CA THR A 251 -18.13 0.69 -7.44
C THR A 251 -18.51 2.14 -7.26
N ASP A 252 -19.32 2.46 -6.24
CA ASP A 252 -19.80 3.82 -5.97
C ASP A 252 -18.86 4.60 -5.04
N ALA A 253 -17.82 3.94 -4.51
CA ALA A 253 -16.78 4.60 -3.74
C ALA A 253 -15.95 5.58 -4.60
N HIS A 254 -15.46 6.65 -3.97
CA HIS A 254 -14.70 7.72 -4.65
C HIS A 254 -13.45 7.20 -5.37
N GLU A 255 -12.69 6.29 -4.76
CA GLU A 255 -11.43 5.80 -5.30
C GLU A 255 -11.65 4.91 -6.55
N PRO A 256 -12.51 3.88 -6.54
CA PRO A 256 -12.90 3.16 -7.75
C PRO A 256 -13.39 4.08 -8.88
N ILE A 257 -14.22 5.08 -8.58
CA ILE A 257 -14.68 6.05 -9.59
C ILE A 257 -13.50 6.83 -10.19
N PHE A 258 -12.55 7.26 -9.36
CA PHE A 258 -11.35 7.93 -9.84
C PHE A 258 -10.56 7.02 -10.79
N TYR A 259 -10.24 5.79 -10.37
CA TYR A 259 -9.40 4.88 -11.17
C TYR A 259 -10.09 4.46 -12.47
N ARG A 260 -11.40 4.26 -12.46
CA ARG A 260 -12.19 4.00 -13.68
C ARG A 260 -12.05 5.16 -14.68
N LYS A 261 -12.14 6.41 -14.22
CA LYS A 261 -11.97 7.59 -15.09
C LYS A 261 -10.51 7.77 -15.54
N HIS A 262 -9.56 7.54 -14.63
CA HIS A 262 -8.14 7.68 -14.88
C HIS A 262 -7.65 6.70 -15.95
N PHE A 263 -7.82 5.39 -15.74
CA PHE A 263 -7.40 4.37 -16.71
C PHE A 263 -8.21 4.47 -18.01
N GLY A 264 -9.53 4.65 -17.89
CA GLY A 264 -10.41 4.82 -19.04
C GLY A 264 -10.07 6.03 -19.89
N PHE A 265 -9.45 7.09 -19.35
CA PHE A 265 -8.96 8.18 -20.17
C PHE A 265 -7.86 7.70 -21.13
N PHE A 266 -6.82 7.04 -20.63
CA PHE A 266 -5.68 6.61 -21.46
C PHE A 266 -6.07 5.49 -22.43
N GLU A 267 -6.86 4.52 -21.98
CA GLU A 267 -7.32 3.39 -22.81
C GLU A 267 -8.14 3.88 -24.03
N ASN A 268 -9.04 4.86 -23.82
CA ASN A 268 -9.96 5.32 -24.87
C ASN A 268 -9.36 6.38 -25.81
N GLN A 269 -8.05 6.64 -25.77
CA GLN A 269 -7.43 7.56 -26.73
C GLN A 269 -7.20 6.90 -28.09
N VAL A 270 -7.34 7.71 -29.14
CA VAL A 270 -6.91 7.31 -30.48
C VAL A 270 -5.41 7.02 -30.46
N ASP A 271 -5.01 5.90 -31.07
CA ASP A 271 -3.63 5.40 -31.10
C ASP A 271 -3.03 5.09 -29.72
N SER A 272 -3.86 4.86 -28.69
CA SER A 272 -3.36 4.60 -27.32
C SER A 272 -2.30 3.49 -27.27
N VAL A 273 -2.56 2.35 -27.93
CA VAL A 273 -1.62 1.23 -28.01
C VAL A 273 -0.29 1.65 -28.66
N LYS A 274 -0.36 2.37 -29.79
CA LYS A 274 0.82 2.82 -30.56
C LYS A 274 1.65 3.83 -29.78
N LEU A 275 0.99 4.68 -28.99
CA LEU A 275 1.63 5.74 -28.22
C LEU A 275 2.01 5.33 -26.80
N TYR A 276 1.83 4.06 -26.42
CA TYR A 276 1.99 3.57 -25.04
C TYR A 276 3.30 3.99 -24.39
N ASP A 277 4.43 3.80 -25.08
CA ASP A 277 5.75 4.17 -24.54
C ASP A 277 5.93 5.68 -24.30
N LEU A 278 5.09 6.52 -24.93
CA LEU A 278 5.14 7.98 -24.77
C LEU A 278 4.22 8.50 -23.66
N TRP A 279 3.25 7.71 -23.21
CA TRP A 279 2.28 8.14 -22.20
C TRP A 279 2.32 7.36 -20.89
N LYS A 280 2.91 6.16 -20.84
CA LYS A 280 2.95 5.35 -19.60
C LYS A 280 3.67 6.02 -18.44
N ASP A 281 4.67 6.86 -18.72
CA ASP A 281 5.35 7.70 -17.72
C ASP A 281 4.41 8.78 -17.15
N ILE A 282 3.61 9.40 -18.02
CA ILE A 282 2.63 10.43 -17.67
C ILE A 282 1.48 9.84 -16.85
N GLU A 283 0.94 8.69 -17.26
CA GLU A 283 -0.09 7.96 -16.51
C GLU A 283 0.38 7.69 -15.08
N LEU A 284 1.59 7.13 -14.95
CA LEU A 284 2.18 6.81 -13.66
C LEU A 284 2.33 8.06 -12.78
N GLU A 285 2.82 9.17 -13.32
CA GLU A 285 2.95 10.43 -12.59
C GLU A 285 1.58 10.93 -12.09
N MET A 286 0.56 10.91 -12.95
CA MET A 286 -0.78 11.36 -12.60
C MET A 286 -1.43 10.46 -11.55
N ARG A 287 -1.24 9.14 -11.65
CA ARG A 287 -1.71 8.18 -10.65
C ARG A 287 -1.03 8.39 -9.30
N GLN A 288 0.29 8.54 -9.29
CA GLN A 288 1.06 8.84 -8.07
C GLN A 288 0.67 10.19 -7.45
N LYS A 289 0.35 11.20 -8.27
CA LYS A 289 -0.18 12.48 -7.79
C LYS A 289 -1.50 12.28 -7.03
N HIS A 290 -2.42 11.49 -7.57
CA HIS A 290 -3.66 11.14 -6.87
C HIS A 290 -3.40 10.33 -5.60
N GLN A 291 -2.60 9.26 -5.67
CA GLN A 291 -2.27 8.43 -4.52
C GLN A 291 -1.68 9.23 -3.34
N ASN A 292 -0.83 10.22 -3.63
CA ASN A 292 -0.17 11.03 -2.61
C ASN A 292 -1.01 12.21 -2.09
N LYS A 293 -1.86 12.81 -2.94
CA LYS A 293 -2.55 14.08 -2.64
C LYS A 293 -4.07 13.98 -2.69
N LYS A 294 -4.61 12.82 -3.01
CA LYS A 294 -6.06 12.55 -3.19
C LYS A 294 -6.74 13.57 -4.11
N THR A 295 -6.06 13.91 -5.21
CA THR A 295 -6.59 14.87 -6.20
C THR A 295 -7.75 14.29 -6.98
N ASN A 296 -8.76 15.09 -7.29
CA ASN A 296 -9.86 14.65 -8.15
C ASN A 296 -9.42 14.45 -9.60
N PHE A 297 -10.21 13.66 -10.34
CA PHE A 297 -10.06 13.56 -11.79
C PHE A 297 -10.50 14.88 -12.44
N ASP A 298 -9.59 15.53 -13.18
CA ASP A 298 -9.86 16.74 -13.95
C ASP A 298 -9.57 16.50 -15.44
N LEU A 299 -10.62 16.48 -16.26
CA LEU A 299 -10.50 16.21 -17.69
C LEU A 299 -9.59 17.23 -18.41
N PHE A 300 -9.51 18.48 -17.94
CA PHE A 300 -8.67 19.50 -18.56
C PHE A 300 -7.18 19.18 -18.38
N ASP A 301 -6.76 18.78 -17.18
CA ASP A 301 -5.38 18.35 -16.89
C ASP A 301 -5.00 17.16 -17.78
N TYR A 302 -5.85 16.12 -17.86
CA TYR A 302 -5.57 14.93 -18.65
C TYR A 302 -5.45 15.23 -20.15
N ARG A 303 -6.34 16.08 -20.70
CA ARG A 303 -6.24 16.53 -22.09
C ARG A 303 -4.96 17.32 -22.36
N THR A 304 -4.53 18.12 -21.39
CA THR A 304 -3.27 18.89 -21.50
C THR A 304 -2.07 17.95 -21.56
N GLU A 305 -2.02 16.96 -20.68
CA GLU A 305 -0.94 15.97 -20.67
C GLU A 305 -0.96 15.09 -21.92
N TRP A 306 -2.14 14.66 -22.39
CA TRP A 306 -2.28 13.94 -23.66
C TRP A 306 -1.83 14.78 -24.87
N GLY A 307 -2.07 16.09 -24.86
CA GLY A 307 -1.53 17.01 -25.86
C GLY A 307 0.01 16.99 -25.91
N ARG A 308 0.68 16.78 -24.76
CA ARG A 308 2.13 16.62 -24.71
C ARG A 308 2.58 15.30 -25.32
N VAL A 309 1.85 14.20 -25.09
CA VAL A 309 2.11 12.90 -25.75
C VAL A 309 2.10 13.06 -27.26
N LYS A 310 1.05 13.67 -27.82
CA LYS A 310 0.94 13.94 -29.26
C LYS A 310 2.08 14.81 -29.77
N SER A 311 2.39 15.89 -29.06
CA SER A 311 3.50 16.78 -29.43
C SER A 311 4.86 16.07 -29.42
N ARG A 312 5.08 15.11 -28.51
CA ARG A 312 6.29 14.26 -28.49
C ARG A 312 6.30 13.32 -29.70
N TYR A 313 5.18 12.71 -30.03
CA TYR A 313 5.04 11.84 -31.20
C TYR A 313 5.32 12.60 -32.51
N ASP A 314 4.69 13.76 -32.71
CA ASP A 314 4.88 14.59 -33.90
C ASP A 314 6.35 15.03 -34.07
N ALA A 315 7.06 15.26 -32.96
CA ALA A 315 8.48 15.61 -32.99
C ALA A 315 9.39 14.44 -33.37
N LEU A 316 8.96 13.18 -33.13
CA LEU A 316 9.67 11.98 -33.54
C LEU A 316 9.40 11.62 -35.02
N ASP A 317 8.20 11.92 -35.50
CA ASP A 317 7.77 11.67 -36.89
C ASP A 317 8.17 12.82 -37.84
N ALA A 318 8.69 13.93 -37.30
CA ALA A 318 9.18 15.04 -38.09
C ALA A 318 10.34 14.56 -39.00
N PRO A 319 10.24 14.68 -40.33
CA PRO A 319 11.31 14.27 -41.22
C PRO A 319 12.56 15.06 -40.87
N THR A 320 13.61 14.36 -40.47
CA THR A 320 14.94 14.95 -40.29
C THR A 320 15.30 15.66 -41.60
N PRO A 321 15.55 16.98 -41.59
CA PRO A 321 16.03 17.64 -42.79
C PRO A 321 17.38 17.01 -43.12
N ASN A 322 17.43 16.33 -44.28
CA ASN A 322 18.64 15.80 -44.91
C ASN A 322 19.72 16.89 -44.89
N THR A 323 20.56 16.87 -43.86
CA THR A 323 21.75 17.69 -43.81
C THR A 323 22.85 16.84 -44.42
N SER A 324 22.84 16.79 -45.74
CA SER A 324 24.01 16.45 -46.54
C SER A 324 25.11 17.45 -46.19
N SER A 325 25.98 17.09 -45.24
CA SER A 325 27.21 17.81 -44.95
C SER A 325 28.22 16.83 -44.39
N THR A 326 29.01 16.32 -45.31
CA THR A 326 30.34 15.72 -45.12
C THR A 326 31.09 16.27 -43.91
N LEU A 327 31.31 15.45 -42.88
CA LEU A 327 32.59 15.42 -42.16
C LEU A 327 32.98 13.98 -41.85
N ARG A 328 34.20 13.68 -42.30
CA ARG A 328 34.84 12.37 -42.36
C ARG A 328 35.08 11.78 -40.98
N LEU A 329 34.92 10.46 -40.91
CA LEU A 329 35.63 9.59 -39.98
C LEU A 329 37.13 9.89 -39.98
N SER A 330 37.71 10.13 -38.80
CA SER A 330 39.04 9.65 -38.47
C SER A 330 39.08 9.19 -37.02
N ARG A 331 39.08 7.85 -36.85
CA ARG A 331 39.66 7.17 -35.70
C ARG A 331 41.16 7.44 -35.67
N PHE A 332 41.74 7.76 -34.52
CA PHE A 332 42.92 7.06 -33.98
C PHE A 332 43.11 7.34 -32.47
N ASN A 333 43.34 6.23 -31.77
CA ASN A 333 43.64 5.91 -30.37
C ASN A 333 44.58 6.82 -29.53
N ASN A 334 44.39 6.73 -28.20
CA ASN A 334 45.35 6.65 -27.07
C ASN A 334 46.59 7.60 -27.06
N THR A 335 47.03 8.25 -25.97
CA THR A 335 47.26 7.75 -24.59
C THR A 335 47.78 8.91 -23.69
N LYS A 336 47.47 8.84 -22.39
CA LYS A 336 48.24 9.29 -21.19
C LYS A 336 48.68 10.77 -20.97
N ASN A 337 48.17 11.29 -19.85
CA ASN A 337 48.83 12.03 -18.76
C ASN A 337 49.90 13.09 -19.09
N GLN A 338 49.62 14.34 -18.73
CA GLN A 338 50.50 15.07 -17.80
C GLN A 338 49.77 16.24 -17.12
N LYS A 339 50.16 16.41 -15.86
CA LYS A 339 49.66 17.33 -14.84
C LYS A 339 50.75 18.40 -14.67
N LEU A 340 50.44 19.68 -14.84
CA LEU A 340 51.14 20.75 -14.12
C LEU A 340 50.31 22.04 -14.15
N SER A 341 50.04 22.54 -12.95
CA SER A 341 49.32 23.77 -12.64
C SER A 341 50.18 25.01 -12.87
N THR A 342 49.58 26.13 -13.27
CA THR A 342 49.83 27.43 -12.61
C THR A 342 48.65 28.36 -12.80
N ASP A 343 48.34 29.05 -11.72
CA ASP A 343 47.18 29.88 -11.39
C ASP A 343 46.93 31.06 -12.32
N LEU A 344 45.64 31.27 -12.66
CA LEU A 344 45.03 32.61 -12.78
C LEU A 344 43.57 32.55 -12.32
N SER A 345 43.34 33.15 -11.14
CA SER A 345 42.13 33.77 -10.57
C SER A 345 40.73 33.23 -10.93
N PRO A 346 39.93 32.78 -9.94
CA PRO A 346 38.53 32.39 -10.15
C PRO A 346 37.60 33.61 -10.13
N ALA A 347 37.04 33.96 -11.29
CA ALA A 347 35.82 34.77 -11.38
C ALA A 347 34.59 33.88 -11.10
N PRO A 348 33.52 34.42 -10.50
CA PRO A 348 32.60 33.65 -9.67
C PRO A 348 31.66 32.77 -10.49
N LEU A 349 31.42 31.58 -9.94
CA LEU A 349 30.40 30.64 -10.36
C LEU A 349 29.06 31.35 -10.59
N SER A 350 28.55 31.16 -11.80
CA SER A 350 27.19 31.41 -12.25
C SER A 350 26.17 30.90 -11.22
N ASN A 351 25.49 31.84 -10.55
CA ASN A 351 24.30 31.57 -9.76
C ASN A 351 23.14 31.21 -10.70
N SER A 352 22.90 29.91 -10.84
CA SER A 352 21.67 29.32 -11.36
C SER A 352 20.44 29.75 -10.56
N PHE A 353 19.26 29.72 -11.20
CA PHE A 353 17.98 29.79 -10.49
C PHE A 353 17.96 28.81 -9.31
N PRO A 354 17.32 29.15 -8.17
CA PRO A 354 17.29 28.26 -7.02
C PRO A 354 16.49 27.00 -7.39
N ILE A 355 17.22 25.92 -7.66
CA ILE A 355 16.77 24.56 -7.40
C ILE A 355 17.53 24.16 -6.15
N ASP A 356 17.04 24.60 -4.99
CA ASP A 356 17.36 23.86 -3.78
C ASP A 356 16.51 22.59 -3.82
N ASN A 357 17.19 21.44 -3.89
CA ASN A 357 16.60 20.10 -4.03
C ASN A 357 15.95 19.60 -2.72
N LYS A 358 15.48 20.52 -1.88
CA LYS A 358 14.80 20.25 -0.62
C LYS A 358 13.69 21.28 -0.46
N ASP A 359 12.56 21.03 -1.12
CA ASP A 359 11.24 21.14 -0.51
C ASP A 359 10.16 20.88 -1.56
N LYS A 360 9.47 19.75 -1.37
CA LYS A 360 8.28 19.36 -2.12
C LYS A 360 7.09 20.15 -1.56
N GLY A 361 6.92 21.40 -1.97
CA GLY A 361 5.75 22.21 -1.63
C GLY A 361 5.36 23.12 -2.78
N SER A 362 4.14 22.95 -3.31
CA SER A 362 3.38 23.89 -4.15
C SER A 362 4.20 24.91 -4.97
N ARG A 363 4.45 24.65 -6.26
CA ARG A 363 4.96 25.68 -7.18
C ARG A 363 3.83 26.68 -7.47
N THR A 364 3.80 27.77 -6.73
CA THR A 364 2.95 28.93 -7.03
C THR A 364 3.37 29.51 -8.39
N PRO A 365 2.47 29.76 -9.34
CA PRO A 365 2.83 30.34 -10.64
C PRO A 365 3.54 31.68 -10.43
N CYS A 366 4.62 31.91 -11.17
CA CYS A 366 5.31 33.20 -11.19
C CYS A 366 4.64 34.14 -12.21
N CYS A 367 4.56 35.42 -11.88
CA CYS A 367 4.03 36.44 -12.75
C CYS A 367 4.98 36.68 -13.94
N ILE A 368 4.51 36.51 -15.17
CA ILE A 368 5.31 36.69 -16.39
C ILE A 368 5.70 38.16 -16.67
N ILE A 369 5.13 39.14 -15.95
CA ILE A 369 5.47 40.56 -16.07
C ILE A 369 6.70 40.91 -15.21
N CYS A 370 6.72 40.54 -13.93
CA CYS A 370 7.80 40.93 -13.00
C CYS A 370 8.65 39.76 -12.48
N GLY A 371 8.25 38.52 -12.72
CA GLY A 371 8.89 37.30 -12.20
C GLY A 371 8.58 36.99 -10.73
N GLY A 372 7.76 37.81 -10.06
CA GLY A 372 7.37 37.60 -8.66
C GLY A 372 6.44 36.38 -8.49
N VAL A 373 6.50 35.72 -7.33
CA VAL A 373 5.60 34.64 -6.94
C VAL A 373 4.43 35.18 -6.13
N GLY A 374 3.25 34.56 -6.24
CA GLY A 374 2.08 34.90 -5.43
C GLY A 374 1.01 35.76 -6.12
N HIS A 375 1.23 36.18 -7.37
CA HIS A 375 0.22 36.85 -8.21
C HIS A 375 0.34 36.42 -9.67
N THR A 376 -0.76 36.54 -10.42
CA THR A 376 -0.78 36.31 -11.87
C THR A 376 -0.52 37.62 -12.62
N TYR A 377 -0.22 37.55 -13.92
CA TYR A 377 -0.05 38.76 -14.73
C TYR A 377 -1.33 39.61 -14.82
N LEU A 378 -2.51 39.00 -14.68
CA LEU A 378 -3.80 39.70 -14.68
C LEU A 378 -4.00 40.60 -13.45
N LEU A 379 -3.33 40.27 -12.35
CA LEU A 379 -3.39 41.01 -11.08
C LEU A 379 -2.13 41.86 -10.86
N HIS A 380 -1.27 41.98 -11.87
CA HIS A 380 -0.05 42.74 -11.71
C HIS A 380 -0.32 44.25 -11.73
N ASN A 381 0.38 44.95 -10.84
CA ASN A 381 0.37 46.39 -10.70
C ASN A 381 1.76 46.79 -10.21
N ASP A 382 2.38 47.74 -10.90
CA ASP A 382 3.74 48.21 -10.61
C ASP A 382 3.86 48.78 -9.18
N THR A 383 2.78 49.32 -8.61
CA THR A 383 2.81 49.90 -7.25
C THR A 383 2.88 48.84 -6.16
N THR A 384 2.28 47.67 -6.36
CA THR A 384 2.20 46.60 -5.33
C THR A 384 3.22 45.49 -5.55
N HIS A 385 3.60 45.23 -6.79
CA HIS A 385 4.42 44.07 -7.17
C HIS A 385 5.79 44.43 -7.73
N GLY A 386 6.13 45.73 -7.73
CA GLY A 386 7.35 46.27 -8.32
C GLY A 386 7.25 46.43 -9.84
N PRO A 387 8.24 47.10 -10.46
CA PRO A 387 8.16 47.48 -11.87
C PRO A 387 8.11 46.25 -12.79
N SER A 388 7.38 46.41 -13.89
CA SER A 388 7.37 45.51 -15.05
C SER A 388 8.78 45.25 -15.58
N LYS A 389 9.25 44.00 -15.55
CA LYS A 389 10.63 43.60 -15.93
C LYS A 389 10.71 42.89 -17.29
N TRP A 390 9.74 42.01 -17.56
CA TRP A 390 9.78 41.04 -18.66
C TRP A 390 8.67 41.25 -19.68
N ALA A 391 7.58 41.91 -19.30
CA ALA A 391 6.50 42.31 -20.19
C ALA A 391 5.89 43.62 -19.70
N VAL A 392 5.32 44.42 -20.60
CA VAL A 392 4.51 45.59 -20.27
C VAL A 392 3.07 45.28 -20.64
N GLN A 393 2.12 45.62 -19.76
CA GLN A 393 0.70 45.44 -20.02
C GLN A 393 0.08 46.74 -20.51
N GLU A 394 -0.50 46.72 -21.71
CA GLU A 394 -1.30 47.82 -22.25
C GLU A 394 -2.72 47.31 -22.52
N GLY A 395 -3.66 47.71 -21.67
CA GLY A 395 -5.01 47.16 -21.66
C GLY A 395 -5.02 45.65 -21.37
N SER A 396 -5.55 44.85 -22.31
CA SER A 396 -5.59 43.39 -22.19
C SER A 396 -4.40 42.68 -22.85
N ASP A 397 -3.50 43.42 -23.50
CA ASP A 397 -2.39 42.87 -24.26
C ASP A 397 -1.06 43.03 -23.53
N LEU A 398 -0.16 42.08 -23.76
CA LEU A 398 1.21 42.10 -23.25
C LEU A 398 2.17 42.42 -24.37
N PHE A 399 3.19 43.21 -24.08
CA PHE A 399 4.23 43.61 -25.01
C PHE A 399 5.61 43.36 -24.42
N HIS A 400 6.56 42.98 -25.27
CA HIS A 400 7.94 42.78 -24.85
C HIS A 400 8.64 44.14 -24.70
N PRO A 401 9.26 44.44 -23.53
CA PRO A 401 9.69 45.79 -23.19
C PRO A 401 10.77 46.35 -24.12
N ARG A 402 11.58 45.49 -24.75
CA ARG A 402 12.66 45.93 -25.65
C ARG A 402 12.26 46.01 -27.12
N THR A 403 11.35 45.15 -27.56
CA THR A 403 11.02 45.02 -28.98
C THR A 403 9.67 45.64 -29.33
N GLY A 404 8.85 45.98 -28.32
CA GLY A 404 7.46 46.43 -28.53
C GLY A 404 6.57 45.37 -29.18
N ALA A 405 7.06 44.14 -29.33
CA ALA A 405 6.30 43.08 -29.99
C ALA A 405 5.25 42.53 -29.03
N ARG A 406 4.05 42.29 -29.56
CA ARG A 406 2.94 41.71 -28.81
C ARG A 406 3.27 40.28 -28.40
N ILE A 407 2.99 39.95 -27.15
CA ILE A 407 3.27 38.66 -26.54
C ILE A 407 1.96 37.91 -26.31
N CYS A 408 1.92 36.65 -26.73
CA CYS A 408 0.88 35.73 -26.29
C CYS A 408 1.18 35.23 -24.87
N SER A 409 0.41 35.71 -23.88
CA SER A 409 0.50 35.27 -22.47
C SER A 409 0.25 33.77 -22.34
N TYR A 410 -0.76 33.25 -23.04
CA TYR A 410 -1.16 31.85 -23.00
C TYR A 410 -0.03 30.94 -23.52
N TRP A 411 0.62 31.32 -24.63
CA TRP A 411 1.76 30.58 -25.16
C TRP A 411 2.99 30.63 -24.25
N ASN A 412 3.28 31.77 -23.61
CA ASN A 412 4.40 31.86 -22.68
C ASN A 412 4.22 31.03 -21.40
N ILE A 413 2.98 30.88 -20.94
CA ILE A 413 2.65 30.11 -19.72
C ILE A 413 2.49 28.62 -20.05
N PHE A 414 1.76 28.29 -21.13
CA PHE A 414 1.32 26.92 -21.42
C PHE A 414 2.04 26.27 -22.60
N SER A 415 2.97 26.99 -23.26
CA SER A 415 3.70 26.53 -24.46
C SER A 415 2.80 26.18 -25.67
N THR A 416 1.53 26.56 -25.62
CA THR A 416 0.51 26.32 -26.65
C THR A 416 -0.37 27.58 -26.76
N CYS A 417 -0.98 27.86 -27.91
CA CYS A 417 -2.00 28.91 -28.06
C CYS A 417 -3.19 28.33 -28.84
N THR A 418 -4.41 28.48 -28.30
CA THR A 418 -5.67 28.08 -28.95
C THR A 418 -6.32 29.20 -29.75
N LYS A 419 -5.88 30.45 -29.55
CA LYS A 419 -6.34 31.62 -30.30
C LYS A 419 -5.65 31.66 -31.67
N LYS A 420 -6.20 32.44 -32.62
CA LYS A 420 -5.57 32.81 -33.90
C LYS A 420 -4.31 33.68 -33.69
N CYS A 421 -3.38 33.21 -32.86
CA CYS A 421 -2.08 33.81 -32.63
C CYS A 421 -1.24 33.64 -33.90
N THR A 422 -0.55 34.69 -34.33
CA THR A 422 0.50 34.56 -35.34
C THR A 422 1.80 34.11 -34.66
N ALA A 423 2.68 33.43 -35.40
CA ALA A 423 4.00 33.03 -34.88
C ALA A 423 4.83 34.25 -34.39
N ALA A 424 4.56 35.44 -34.93
CA ALA A 424 5.16 36.70 -34.48
C ALA A 424 4.82 37.07 -33.03
N ASN A 425 3.70 36.56 -32.49
CA ASN A 425 3.29 36.79 -31.10
C ASN A 425 3.84 35.74 -30.12
N HIS A 426 4.50 34.71 -30.64
CA HIS A 426 5.08 33.60 -29.87
C HIS A 426 6.57 33.89 -29.57
N ILE A 427 6.77 34.93 -28.78
CA ILE A 427 8.09 35.34 -28.30
C ILE A 427 8.20 35.15 -26.80
N CYS A 428 9.34 34.65 -26.34
CA CYS A 428 9.65 34.44 -24.93
C CYS A 428 9.59 35.78 -24.19
N THR A 429 8.82 35.88 -23.10
CA THR A 429 8.80 37.10 -22.27
C THR A 429 10.15 37.40 -21.64
N LEU A 430 11.01 36.40 -21.43
CA LEU A 430 12.28 36.59 -20.75
C LEU A 430 13.38 37.07 -21.71
N CYS A 431 13.50 36.44 -22.89
CA CYS A 431 14.62 36.65 -23.80
C CYS A 431 14.23 37.22 -25.17
N GLY A 432 12.95 37.25 -25.51
CA GLY A 432 12.45 37.60 -26.85
C GLY A 432 12.63 36.52 -27.92
N GLY A 433 13.14 35.33 -27.57
CA GLY A 433 13.37 34.20 -28.50
C GLY A 433 12.10 33.42 -28.86
N SER A 434 12.23 32.43 -29.77
CA SER A 434 11.10 31.66 -30.31
C SER A 434 10.71 30.42 -29.47
N HIS A 435 10.79 30.53 -28.14
CA HIS A 435 10.38 29.49 -27.19
C HIS A 435 9.51 30.08 -26.07
N SER A 436 8.73 29.26 -25.37
CA SER A 436 7.90 29.73 -24.25
C SER A 436 8.76 30.04 -23.01
N ALA A 437 8.36 31.04 -22.22
CA ALA A 437 9.12 31.49 -21.06
C ALA A 437 9.26 30.46 -19.93
N LEU A 438 8.24 29.62 -19.71
CA LEU A 438 8.23 28.64 -18.60
C LEU A 438 8.72 27.24 -18.98
N LYS A 439 9.08 27.02 -20.25
CA LYS A 439 9.76 25.79 -20.71
C LYS A 439 11.26 26.05 -20.65
N TRP A 440 12.00 25.20 -19.93
CA TRP A 440 13.46 25.32 -19.87
C TRP A 440 14.03 25.11 -21.27
N ASP A 441 14.48 26.19 -21.90
CA ASP A 441 15.16 26.18 -23.19
C ASP A 441 16.61 26.61 -22.98
N PRO A 442 17.61 25.78 -23.32
CA PRO A 442 19.03 26.11 -23.19
C PRO A 442 19.44 27.37 -23.96
N SER A 443 18.65 27.79 -24.96
CA SER A 443 18.86 29.02 -25.72
C SER A 443 18.36 30.29 -24.99
N CYS A 444 17.60 30.15 -23.90
CA CYS A 444 17.09 31.26 -23.09
C CYS A 444 18.20 31.91 -22.24
N ARG A 445 19.05 32.71 -22.87
CA ARG A 445 20.17 33.42 -22.21
C ARG A 445 19.70 34.70 -21.54
N VAL A 446 18.96 34.58 -20.45
CA VAL A 446 18.57 35.73 -19.62
C VAL A 446 19.31 35.67 -18.31
N SER A 447 20.30 36.55 -18.17
CA SER A 447 20.94 36.84 -16.89
C SER A 447 19.88 37.44 -15.97
N ARG A 448 19.76 36.90 -14.75
CA ARG A 448 18.91 37.45 -13.69
C ARG A 448 19.18 38.95 -13.53
N PRO A 449 18.15 39.82 -13.38
CA PRO A 449 18.37 41.17 -12.92
C PRO A 449 19.02 41.07 -11.54
N THR A 450 20.27 41.50 -11.43
CA THR A 450 20.92 41.73 -10.14
C THR A 450 20.03 42.69 -9.34
N ASN A 451 19.72 42.30 -8.11
CA ASN A 451 18.78 42.95 -7.20
C ASN A 451 18.73 44.49 -7.31
N LEU A 452 17.50 45.02 -7.43
CA LEU A 452 17.03 46.13 -6.63
C LEU A 452 16.22 45.53 -5.49
#